data_AF-A0A838B6N1-F1
#
_entry.id   AF-A0A838B6N1-F1
#
_cell.length_a   1.000
_cell.length_b   1.000
_cell.length_c   1.000
_cell.angle_alpha   90.00
_cell.angle_beta   90.00
_cell.angle_gamma   90.00
#
_symmetry.space_group_name_H-M   'P 1'
#
loop_
_entity.id
_entity.type
_entity.pdbx_description
1 polymer ?
#
loop_
_entity_poly.entity_id
_entity_poly.type
_entity_poly.pdbx_seq_one_letter_code
_entity_poly.pdbx_strand_id
1 'polypeptide(L)'
;MSELPDWTKLTSREKAEAILPHLAAGESNGRIASRFLNCGRCHIAGAVNRMKVTGQNPPSRRGSQRHIGKAATTKTPAAKAKPAHRPTKLVQQTSSWRGPNNPVAVDFKARALQRAASPGIIVKRENAFDPIPDTPPVAFGSPGCRWPVDGVNGIGLLACGAAKEPERSYCDAHRQLSYAPPTYRLSVPKGV
;
A
#
# COMPACT_ATOMS: atom_id res chain seq x y z
N MET A 1 41.98 -18.78 13.88
CA MET A 1 40.73 -18.20 14.43
C MET A 1 40.34 -17.07 13.49
N SER A 2 39.32 -17.26 12.66
CA SER A 2 38.91 -16.24 11.69
C SER A 2 38.18 -15.12 12.42
N GLU A 3 38.88 -14.00 12.63
CA GLU A 3 38.30 -12.75 13.12
C GLU A 3 37.37 -12.19 12.05
N LEU A 4 36.12 -12.65 12.06
CA LEU A 4 35.08 -12.10 11.20
C LEU A 4 34.79 -10.67 11.65
N PRO A 5 34.76 -9.69 10.73
CA PRO A 5 34.50 -8.30 11.08
C PRO A 5 33.12 -8.14 11.73
N ASP A 6 33.07 -7.40 12.83
CA ASP A 6 31.84 -7.11 13.55
C ASP A 6 31.00 -6.05 12.83
N TRP A 7 29.83 -6.47 12.35
CA TRP A 7 28.91 -5.62 11.59
C TRP A 7 28.46 -4.38 12.35
N THR A 8 28.39 -4.45 13.68
CA THR A 8 27.93 -3.34 14.51
C THR A 8 28.94 -2.21 14.59
N LYS A 9 30.23 -2.53 14.46
CA LYS A 9 31.34 -1.57 14.57
C LYS A 9 31.64 -0.85 13.26
N LEU A 10 31.22 -1.42 12.13
CA LEU A 10 31.44 -0.81 10.81
C LEU A 10 30.51 0.39 10.58
N THR A 11 31.06 1.47 10.06
CA THR A 11 30.30 2.63 9.55
C THR A 11 29.50 2.26 8.31
N SER A 12 28.54 3.11 7.92
CA SER A 12 27.71 2.87 6.72
C SER A 12 28.53 2.78 5.42
N ARG A 13 29.64 3.52 5.34
CA ARG A 13 30.55 3.50 4.19
C ARG A 13 31.37 2.21 4.14
N GLU A 14 31.99 1.82 5.25
CA GLU A 14 32.76 0.57 5.35
C GLU A 14 31.87 -0.65 5.10
N LYS A 15 30.61 -0.62 5.56
CA LYS A 15 29.61 -1.66 5.24
C LYS A 15 29.38 -1.80 3.74
N ALA A 16 29.27 -0.70 3.01
CA ALA A 16 29.08 -0.74 1.57
C ALA A 16 30.34 -1.30 0.88
N GLU A 17 31.52 -0.81 1.26
CA GLU A 17 32.82 -1.27 0.73
C GLU A 17 33.03 -2.77 0.97
N ALA A 18 32.67 -3.29 2.14
CA ALA A 18 32.77 -4.70 2.48
C ALA A 18 31.74 -5.59 1.73
N ILE A 19 30.56 -5.07 1.40
CA ILE A 19 29.51 -5.83 0.68
C ILE A 19 29.78 -5.87 -0.83
N LEU A 20 30.29 -4.79 -1.41
CA LEU A 20 30.49 -4.62 -2.86
C LEU A 20 31.14 -5.83 -3.57
N PRO A 21 32.27 -6.39 -3.11
CA PRO A 21 32.91 -7.52 -3.79
C PRO A 21 32.01 -8.76 -3.82
N HIS A 22 31.24 -9.00 -2.75
CA HIS A 22 30.35 -10.16 -2.69
C HIS A 22 29.09 -10.01 -3.56
N LEU A 23 28.58 -8.77 -3.71
CA LEU A 23 27.51 -8.51 -4.66
C LEU A 23 27.98 -8.66 -6.11
N ALA A 24 29.20 -8.19 -6.41
CA ALA A 24 29.82 -8.38 -7.73
C ALA A 24 30.03 -9.87 -8.06
N ALA A 25 30.37 -10.68 -7.05
CA ALA A 25 30.45 -12.13 -7.15
C ALA A 25 29.07 -12.83 -7.25
N GLY A 26 27.97 -12.10 -7.05
CA GLY A 26 26.61 -12.65 -7.10
C GLY A 26 26.22 -13.50 -5.90
N GLU A 27 26.90 -13.35 -4.76
CA GLU A 27 26.55 -14.05 -3.53
C GLU A 27 25.15 -13.64 -3.02
N SER A 28 24.41 -14.58 -2.45
CA SER A 28 23.11 -14.26 -1.84
C SER A 28 23.30 -13.49 -0.52
N ASN A 29 22.35 -12.63 -0.15
CA ASN A 29 22.43 -11.85 1.10
C ASN A 29 22.66 -12.72 2.36
N GLY A 30 22.18 -13.96 2.37
CA GLY A 30 22.43 -14.89 3.49
C GLY A 30 23.88 -15.35 3.57
N ARG A 31 24.51 -15.60 2.42
CA ARG A 31 25.93 -16.00 2.33
C ARG A 31 26.87 -14.83 2.66
N ILE A 32 26.49 -13.63 2.26
CA ILE A 32 27.19 -12.40 2.66
C ILE A 32 27.10 -12.23 4.18
N ALA A 33 25.92 -12.40 4.77
CA ALA A 33 25.72 -12.25 6.22
C ALA A 33 26.60 -13.20 7.04
N SER A 34 26.82 -14.44 6.59
CA SER A 34 27.72 -15.40 7.27
C SER A 34 29.19 -15.00 7.28
N ARG A 35 29.60 -13.96 6.54
CA ARG A 35 30.97 -13.43 6.54
C ARG A 35 31.20 -12.32 7.59
N PHE A 36 30.17 -11.94 8.33
CA PHE A 36 30.24 -10.87 9.34
C PHE A 36 29.73 -11.36 10.69
N LEU A 37 30.36 -10.93 11.77
CA LEU A 37 29.85 -11.16 13.12
C LEU A 37 28.63 -10.25 13.36
N ASN A 38 27.64 -10.72 14.12
CA ASN A 38 26.42 -9.97 14.46
C ASN A 38 25.61 -9.45 13.25
N CYS A 39 25.72 -10.11 12.09
CA CYS A 39 25.01 -9.73 10.88
C CYS A 39 23.95 -10.75 10.47
N GLY A 40 22.69 -10.33 10.46
CA GLY A 40 21.59 -11.10 9.87
C GLY A 40 21.34 -10.75 8.40
N ARG A 41 20.72 -11.67 7.63
CA ARG A 41 20.32 -11.45 6.23
C ARG A 41 19.58 -10.12 5.99
N CYS A 42 18.73 -9.71 6.93
CA CYS A 42 17.97 -8.44 6.85
C CYS A 42 18.88 -7.20 6.88
N HIS A 43 19.98 -7.24 7.62
CA HIS A 43 20.95 -6.14 7.70
C HIS A 43 21.65 -5.91 6.36
N ILE A 44 22.10 -7.00 5.72
CA ILE A 44 22.66 -6.95 4.36
C ILE A 44 21.62 -6.44 3.36
N ALA A 45 20.38 -6.95 3.40
CA ALA A 45 19.32 -6.48 2.50
C ALA A 45 19.04 -4.97 2.65
N GLY A 46 19.03 -4.46 3.88
CA GLY A 46 18.89 -3.03 4.15
C GLY A 46 20.06 -2.20 3.62
N ALA A 47 21.30 -2.68 3.78
CA ALA A 47 22.49 -2.02 3.25
C ALA A 47 22.48 -1.96 1.71
N VAL A 48 22.18 -3.09 1.05
CA VAL A 48 22.04 -3.18 -0.41
C VAL A 48 20.96 -2.22 -0.93
N ASN A 49 19.82 -2.11 -0.26
CA ASN A 49 18.76 -1.20 -0.67
C ASN A 49 19.19 0.28 -0.57
N ARG A 50 19.96 0.66 0.45
CA ARG A 50 20.54 2.01 0.55
C ARG A 50 21.55 2.28 -0.56
N MET A 51 22.41 1.31 -0.88
CA MET A 51 23.36 1.41 -1.99
C MET A 51 22.68 1.57 -3.36
N LYS A 52 21.47 1.03 -3.54
CA LYS A 52 20.68 1.26 -4.76
C LYS A 52 20.22 2.70 -4.88
N VAL A 53 19.82 3.32 -3.78
CA VAL A 53 19.39 4.73 -3.77
C VAL A 53 20.56 5.65 -4.09
N THR A 54 21.77 5.33 -3.62
CA THR A 54 22.98 6.12 -3.88
C THR A 54 23.66 5.79 -5.21
N GLY A 55 23.13 4.86 -6.01
CA GLY A 55 23.72 4.45 -7.29
C GLY A 55 25.00 3.62 -7.18
N GLN A 56 25.41 3.22 -5.97
CA GLN A 56 26.65 2.46 -5.73
C GLN A 56 26.46 0.94 -5.89
N ASN A 57 25.22 0.46 -6.03
CA ASN A 57 24.96 -0.97 -6.16
C ASN A 57 25.30 -1.45 -7.58
N PRO A 58 26.16 -2.48 -7.75
CA PRO A 58 26.47 -3.02 -9.06
C PRO A 58 25.20 -3.53 -9.76
N PRO A 59 25.13 -3.43 -11.11
CA PRO A 59 23.99 -3.92 -11.86
C PRO A 59 23.82 -5.41 -11.58
N SER A 60 22.62 -5.78 -11.13
CA SER A 60 22.28 -7.18 -10.88
C SER A 60 22.44 -7.98 -12.17
N ARG A 61 23.38 -8.94 -12.19
CA ARG A 61 23.56 -9.88 -13.30
C ARG A 61 22.30 -10.70 -13.63
N ARG A 62 21.28 -10.69 -12.76
CA ARG A 62 19.98 -11.32 -13.04
C ARG A 62 19.12 -10.54 -14.04
N GLY A 63 19.66 -9.50 -14.68
CA GLY A 63 18.98 -8.68 -15.69
C GLY A 63 18.68 -9.37 -17.03
N SER A 64 19.27 -10.53 -17.36
CA SER A 64 19.01 -11.16 -18.68
C SER A 64 18.23 -12.49 -18.65
N GLN A 65 18.06 -13.13 -17.49
CA GLN A 65 17.44 -14.46 -17.46
C GLN A 65 15.91 -14.49 -17.28
N ARG A 66 15.24 -13.34 -17.16
CA ARG A 66 13.78 -13.35 -16.98
C ARG A 66 12.94 -13.25 -18.25
N HIS A 67 13.50 -12.90 -19.41
CA HIS A 67 12.69 -12.76 -20.64
C HIS A 67 13.40 -13.06 -21.97
N ILE A 68 14.51 -13.82 -21.99
CA ILE A 68 15.14 -14.24 -23.24
C ILE A 68 15.14 -15.76 -23.31
N GLY A 69 14.31 -16.32 -24.19
CA GLY A 69 14.31 -17.73 -24.54
C GLY A 69 13.27 -18.61 -23.85
N LYS A 70 11.97 -18.30 -23.97
CA LYS A 70 10.97 -19.38 -24.08
C LYS A 70 11.13 -20.01 -25.47
N ALA A 71 12.19 -20.80 -25.64
CA ALA A 71 12.21 -21.79 -26.71
C ALA A 71 11.04 -22.74 -26.44
N ALA A 72 10.25 -23.00 -27.49
CA ALA A 72 9.08 -23.86 -27.46
C ALA A 72 9.45 -25.23 -26.90
N THR A 73 9.28 -25.38 -25.59
CA THR A 73 9.42 -26.65 -24.89
C THR A 73 8.07 -27.33 -24.97
N THR A 74 8.10 -28.54 -25.52
CA THR A 74 6.98 -29.48 -25.62
C THR A 74 6.12 -29.45 -24.36
N LYS A 75 4.81 -29.32 -24.56
CA LYS A 75 3.78 -29.26 -23.51
C LYS A 75 3.99 -30.36 -22.48
N THR A 76 4.59 -30.01 -21.34
CA THR A 76 4.52 -30.82 -20.13
C THR A 76 3.08 -30.73 -19.61
N PRO A 77 2.43 -31.85 -19.23
CA PRO A 77 1.06 -31.80 -18.72
C PRO A 77 0.98 -30.85 -17.51
N ALA A 78 -0.05 -30.00 -17.53
CA ALA A 78 -0.26 -28.98 -16.51
C ALA A 78 -0.21 -29.61 -15.11
N ALA A 79 0.73 -29.13 -14.28
CA ALA A 79 0.78 -29.50 -12.87
C ALA A 79 -0.57 -29.13 -12.24
N LYS A 80 -1.22 -30.11 -11.61
CA LYS A 80 -2.52 -29.96 -10.96
C LYS A 80 -2.50 -28.71 -10.07
N ALA A 81 -3.52 -27.85 -10.22
CA ALA A 81 -3.67 -26.66 -9.40
C ALA A 81 -3.60 -27.04 -7.93
N LYS A 82 -2.71 -26.38 -7.16
CA LYS A 82 -2.64 -26.59 -5.71
C LYS A 82 -4.00 -26.27 -5.10
N PRO A 83 -4.51 -27.08 -4.15
CA PRO A 83 -5.78 -26.80 -3.50
C PRO A 83 -5.73 -25.43 -2.84
N ALA A 84 -6.83 -24.66 -2.97
CA ALA A 84 -6.97 -23.36 -2.35
C ALA A 84 -6.73 -23.49 -0.84
N HIS A 85 -5.74 -22.77 -0.32
CA HIS A 85 -5.38 -22.81 1.09
C HIS A 85 -6.55 -22.26 1.91
N ARG A 86 -7.25 -23.11 2.65
CA ARG A 86 -8.30 -22.67 3.57
C ARG A 86 -7.67 -21.77 4.63
N PRO A 87 -8.22 -20.57 4.91
CA PRO A 87 -7.71 -19.73 5.98
C PRO A 87 -7.79 -20.49 7.31
N THR A 88 -6.76 -20.34 8.15
CA THR A 88 -6.69 -21.00 9.46
C THR A 88 -7.81 -20.49 10.37
N LYS A 89 -8.24 -21.31 11.35
CA LYS A 89 -9.32 -20.95 12.30
C LYS A 89 -9.05 -19.62 13.03
N LEU A 90 -7.79 -19.27 13.27
CA LEU A 90 -7.37 -18.00 13.87
C LEU A 90 -7.66 -16.79 12.96
N VAL A 91 -7.51 -16.94 11.64
CA VAL A 91 -7.85 -15.90 10.66
C VAL A 91 -9.38 -15.73 10.57
N GLN A 92 -10.14 -16.81 10.73
CA GLN A 92 -11.61 -16.73 10.80
C GLN A 92 -12.09 -16.05 12.10
N GLN A 93 -11.45 -16.31 13.23
CA GLN A 93 -11.79 -15.64 14.49
C GLN A 93 -11.42 -14.16 14.51
N THR A 94 -10.32 -13.74 13.87
CA THR A 94 -9.96 -12.30 13.79
C THR A 94 -10.82 -11.51 12.81
N SER A 95 -11.45 -12.18 11.84
CA SER A 95 -12.38 -11.54 10.92
C SER A 95 -13.72 -11.13 11.53
N SER A 96 -14.18 -11.80 12.60
CA SER A 96 -15.44 -11.45 13.28
C SER A 96 -15.36 -10.17 14.12
N TRP A 97 -14.16 -9.62 14.35
CA TRP A 97 -13.95 -8.39 15.12
C TRP A 97 -14.10 -7.10 14.30
N ARG A 98 -14.33 -7.19 12.99
CA ARG A 98 -14.43 -6.00 12.14
C ARG A 98 -15.76 -5.26 12.22
N GLY A 99 -16.70 -5.73 13.05
CA GLY A 99 -18.03 -5.15 13.19
C GLY A 99 -18.90 -5.31 11.92
N PRO A 100 -20.20 -5.03 12.00
CA PRO A 100 -21.14 -5.25 10.89
C PRO A 100 -20.83 -4.46 9.62
N ASN A 101 -20.05 -3.38 9.72
CA ASN A 101 -19.80 -2.42 8.64
C ASN A 101 -18.47 -2.62 7.90
N ASN A 102 -17.69 -3.66 8.20
CA ASN A 102 -16.39 -3.88 7.55
C ASN A 102 -16.16 -5.37 7.22
N PRO A 103 -16.82 -5.90 6.18
CA PRO A 103 -16.62 -7.26 5.73
C PRO A 103 -15.16 -7.49 5.31
N VAL A 104 -14.69 -8.72 5.52
CA VAL A 104 -13.32 -9.11 5.14
C VAL A 104 -13.08 -8.93 3.65
N ALA A 105 -11.82 -8.63 3.29
CA ALA A 105 -11.44 -8.36 1.89
C ALA A 105 -11.79 -9.49 0.91
N VAL A 106 -11.90 -10.74 1.42
CA VAL A 106 -12.25 -11.94 0.65
C VAL A 106 -13.75 -12.17 0.51
N ASP A 107 -14.60 -11.45 1.26
CA ASP A 107 -16.06 -11.56 1.17
C ASP A 107 -16.61 -10.55 0.15
N PHE A 108 -16.48 -10.93 -1.12
CA PHE A 108 -16.92 -10.11 -2.25
C PHE A 108 -18.43 -9.87 -2.23
N LYS A 109 -19.22 -10.82 -1.71
CA LYS A 109 -20.68 -10.73 -1.67
C LYS A 109 -21.13 -9.70 -0.63
N ALA A 110 -20.58 -9.75 0.58
CA ALA A 110 -20.89 -8.76 1.61
C ALA A 110 -20.45 -7.35 1.21
N ARG A 111 -19.28 -7.20 0.56
CA ARG A 111 -18.84 -5.91 0.01
C ARG A 111 -19.75 -5.41 -1.12
N ALA A 112 -20.22 -6.30 -2.00
CA ALA A 112 -21.15 -5.93 -3.06
C ALA A 112 -22.49 -5.46 -2.50
N LEU A 113 -23.04 -6.16 -1.51
CA LEU A 113 -24.27 -5.75 -0.82
C LEU A 113 -24.09 -4.43 -0.06
N GLN A 114 -22.95 -4.22 0.60
CA GLN A 114 -22.66 -2.94 1.26
C GLN A 114 -22.58 -1.78 0.27
N ARG A 115 -22.00 -1.99 -0.92
CA ARG A 115 -21.97 -0.99 -2.00
C ARG A 115 -23.36 -0.76 -2.61
N ALA A 116 -24.16 -1.82 -2.74
CA ALA A 116 -25.52 -1.71 -3.27
C ALA A 116 -26.48 -1.04 -2.27
N ALA A 117 -26.24 -1.24 -0.96
CA ALA A 117 -27.04 -0.69 0.12
C ALA A 117 -26.65 0.75 0.49
N SER A 118 -25.50 1.27 0.05
CA SER A 118 -25.15 2.68 0.21
C SER A 118 -25.88 3.52 -0.85
N PRO A 119 -26.93 4.29 -0.51
CA PRO A 119 -27.58 5.19 -1.44
C PRO A 119 -26.72 6.46 -1.50
N GLY A 120 -25.55 6.36 -2.10
CA GLY A 120 -24.61 7.45 -2.22
C GLY A 120 -24.55 7.94 -3.65
N ILE A 121 -24.74 9.24 -3.85
CA ILE A 121 -24.27 9.90 -5.07
C ILE A 121 -22.76 9.67 -5.13
N ILE A 122 -22.32 8.77 -6.01
CA ILE A 122 -20.91 8.44 -6.19
C ILE A 122 -20.28 9.58 -6.99
N VAL A 123 -19.91 10.67 -6.31
CA VAL A 123 -19.04 11.68 -6.90
C VAL A 123 -17.66 11.03 -7.01
N LYS A 124 -17.25 10.69 -8.23
CA LYS A 124 -15.91 10.20 -8.47
C LYS A 124 -14.89 11.29 -8.18
N ARG A 125 -13.68 10.92 -7.77
CA ARG A 125 -12.61 11.86 -7.44
C ARG A 125 -12.22 12.76 -8.63
N GLU A 126 -12.37 12.26 -9.87
CA GLU A 126 -12.17 13.01 -11.11
C GLU A 126 -13.16 14.17 -11.29
N ASN A 127 -14.40 13.99 -10.81
CA ASN A 127 -15.49 14.95 -10.92
C ASN A 127 -15.75 15.64 -9.57
N ALA A 128 -14.74 15.67 -8.69
CA ALA A 128 -14.92 16.15 -7.32
C ALA A 128 -15.29 17.63 -7.26
N PHE A 129 -14.96 18.42 -8.29
CA PHE A 129 -15.23 19.86 -8.36
C PHE A 129 -16.39 20.19 -9.30
N ASP A 130 -17.07 19.18 -9.84
CA ASP A 130 -18.25 19.36 -10.66
C ASP A 130 -19.48 19.51 -9.74
N PRO A 131 -20.50 20.29 -10.14
CA PRO A 131 -21.73 20.40 -9.39
C PRO A 131 -22.42 19.03 -9.28
N ILE A 132 -22.96 18.75 -8.10
CA ILE A 132 -23.77 17.55 -7.87
C ILE A 132 -25.04 17.66 -8.75
N PRO A 133 -25.45 16.59 -9.46
CA PRO A 133 -26.70 16.60 -10.21
C PRO A 133 -27.87 16.98 -9.28
N ASP A 134 -28.79 17.80 -9.78
CA ASP A 134 -29.98 18.29 -9.06
C ASP A 134 -29.70 19.24 -7.88
N THR A 135 -28.45 19.64 -7.64
CA THR A 135 -28.11 20.66 -6.64
C THR A 135 -27.46 21.88 -7.32
N PRO A 136 -28.15 23.01 -7.44
CA PRO A 136 -27.55 24.21 -8.03
C PRO A 136 -26.44 24.75 -7.11
N PRO A 137 -25.27 25.09 -7.67
CA PRO A 137 -24.20 25.69 -6.89
C PRO A 137 -24.62 27.06 -6.36
N VAL A 138 -24.16 27.39 -5.15
CA VAL A 138 -24.47 28.64 -4.44
C VAL A 138 -23.21 29.45 -4.21
N ALA A 139 -23.34 30.74 -3.91
CA ALA A 139 -22.19 31.56 -3.56
C ALA A 139 -21.49 31.05 -2.28
N PHE A 140 -20.16 31.16 -2.24
CA PHE A 140 -19.39 30.79 -1.06
C PHE A 140 -19.79 31.64 0.14
N GLY A 141 -20.19 30.99 1.23
CA GLY A 141 -20.72 31.65 2.43
C GLY A 141 -22.22 31.43 2.66
N SER A 142 -22.96 30.93 1.66
CA SER A 142 -24.35 30.50 1.83
C SER A 142 -24.48 29.33 2.82
N PRO A 143 -25.64 29.18 3.48
CA PRO A 143 -25.91 28.04 4.36
C PRO A 143 -25.91 26.74 3.54
N GLY A 144 -25.11 25.76 3.94
CA GLY A 144 -25.02 24.47 3.25
C GLY A 144 -23.58 23.94 3.15
N CYS A 145 -23.40 22.96 2.27
CA CYS A 145 -22.10 22.36 1.97
C CYS A 145 -21.12 23.39 1.38
N ARG A 146 -19.96 23.54 2.03
CA ARG A 146 -18.89 24.48 1.64
C ARG A 146 -17.88 23.91 0.64
N TRP A 147 -18.23 22.83 -0.04
CA TRP A 147 -17.31 22.19 -0.98
C TRP A 147 -17.24 23.02 -2.27
N PRO A 148 -16.04 23.37 -2.78
CA PRO A 148 -15.91 24.19 -3.97
C PRO A 148 -16.36 23.42 -5.22
N VAL A 149 -17.25 24.02 -6.00
CA VAL A 149 -17.83 23.45 -7.22
C VAL A 149 -17.65 24.44 -8.38
N ASP A 150 -16.40 24.63 -8.79
CA ASP A 150 -16.10 25.47 -9.96
C ASP A 150 -14.80 25.06 -10.67
N GLY A 151 -14.65 23.75 -10.84
CA GLY A 151 -13.46 23.16 -11.45
C GLY A 151 -12.17 23.45 -10.67
N VAL A 152 -11.03 23.07 -11.26
CA VAL A 152 -9.70 23.20 -10.62
C VAL A 152 -9.22 24.66 -10.53
N ASN A 153 -9.87 25.57 -11.28
CA ASN A 153 -9.43 26.95 -11.39
C ASN A 153 -10.06 27.88 -10.34
N GLY A 154 -11.14 27.47 -9.65
CA GLY A 154 -11.64 28.13 -8.44
C GLY A 154 -12.05 29.60 -8.58
N ILE A 155 -12.38 30.05 -9.79
CA ILE A 155 -12.56 31.48 -10.11
C ILE A 155 -13.92 32.00 -9.64
N GLY A 156 -14.97 31.18 -9.64
CA GLY A 156 -16.35 31.62 -9.42
C GLY A 156 -16.81 31.65 -7.97
N LEU A 157 -15.95 31.31 -6.98
CA LEU A 157 -16.33 31.29 -5.56
C LEU A 157 -17.66 30.56 -5.32
N LEU A 158 -17.92 29.47 -6.05
CA LEU A 158 -19.13 28.67 -5.93
C LEU A 158 -18.91 27.49 -4.99
N ALA A 159 -19.93 27.21 -4.18
CA ALA A 159 -19.99 26.11 -3.23
C ALA A 159 -21.17 25.20 -3.54
N CYS A 160 -21.05 23.92 -3.16
CA CYS A 160 -22.06 22.90 -3.45
C CYS A 160 -23.45 23.28 -2.94
N GLY A 161 -23.57 23.90 -1.77
CA GLY A 161 -24.87 24.36 -1.25
C GLY A 161 -25.84 23.28 -0.79
N ALA A 162 -25.55 22.00 -1.05
CA ALA A 162 -26.37 20.89 -0.58
C ALA A 162 -26.59 20.93 0.93
N ALA A 163 -27.74 20.41 1.37
CA ALA A 163 -28.05 20.25 2.79
C ALA A 163 -26.96 19.44 3.50
N LYS A 164 -26.65 19.87 4.72
CA LYS A 164 -25.64 19.25 5.59
C LYS A 164 -26.14 19.24 7.03
N GLU A 165 -25.56 18.36 7.83
CA GLU A 165 -25.75 18.41 9.28
C GLU A 165 -25.19 19.73 9.84
N PRO A 166 -25.85 20.34 10.86
CA PRO A 166 -25.50 21.67 11.37
C PRO A 166 -24.07 21.75 11.92
N GLU A 167 -23.56 20.65 12.49
CA GLU A 167 -22.20 20.57 13.04
C GLU A 167 -21.11 20.31 11.99
N ARG A 168 -21.49 20.02 10.73
CA ARG A 168 -20.54 19.63 9.69
C ARG A 168 -20.27 20.77 8.71
N SER A 169 -19.16 20.66 7.96
CA SER A 169 -18.80 21.62 6.90
C SER A 169 -19.29 21.22 5.51
N TYR A 170 -19.49 19.91 5.29
CA TYR A 170 -19.80 19.32 3.98
C TYR A 170 -21.03 18.42 4.04
N CYS A 171 -21.73 18.28 2.91
CA CYS A 171 -22.75 17.24 2.74
C CYS A 171 -22.11 15.85 2.71
N ASP A 172 -22.92 14.79 2.77
CA ASP A 172 -22.40 13.42 2.87
C ASP A 172 -21.53 13.00 1.69
N ALA A 173 -21.87 13.42 0.46
CA ALA A 173 -21.08 13.11 -0.73
C ALA A 173 -19.67 13.76 -0.65
N HIS A 174 -19.61 15.04 -0.34
CA HIS A 174 -18.34 15.76 -0.22
C HIS A 174 -17.56 15.41 1.04
N ARG A 175 -18.22 14.94 2.11
CA ARG A 175 -17.56 14.39 3.29
C ARG A 175 -16.74 13.14 2.97
N GLN A 176 -17.26 12.28 2.10
CA GLN A 176 -16.54 11.09 1.65
C GLN A 176 -15.30 11.44 0.82
N LEU A 177 -15.33 12.57 0.11
CA LEU A 177 -14.19 13.08 -0.65
C LEU A 177 -13.18 13.82 0.24
N SER A 178 -13.66 14.59 1.23
CA SER A 178 -12.84 15.39 2.13
C SER A 178 -12.05 14.54 3.12
N TYR A 179 -12.63 13.41 3.57
CA TYR A 179 -12.08 12.60 4.64
C TYR A 179 -11.69 11.23 4.12
N ALA A 180 -10.39 11.00 3.91
CA ALA A 180 -9.87 9.66 3.93
C ALA A 180 -9.81 9.23 5.40
N PRO A 181 -10.59 8.23 5.87
CA PRO A 181 -10.50 7.82 7.26
C PRO A 181 -9.04 7.44 7.56
N PRO A 182 -8.48 7.89 8.71
CA PRO A 182 -7.17 7.45 9.12
C PRO A 182 -7.19 5.94 9.13
N THR A 183 -6.22 5.32 8.44
CA THR A 183 -6.06 3.87 8.48
C THR A 183 -5.42 3.52 9.82
N TYR A 184 -6.20 3.63 10.90
CA TYR A 184 -5.76 3.15 12.21
C TYR A 184 -5.57 1.64 12.09
N ARG A 185 -4.30 1.20 12.14
CA ARG A 185 -3.99 -0.17 12.51
C ARG A 185 -4.37 -0.31 13.97
N LEU A 186 -5.53 -0.90 14.25
CA LEU A 186 -5.87 -1.34 15.60
C LEU A 186 -4.74 -2.26 16.07
N SER A 187 -3.92 -1.79 17.01
CA SER A 187 -2.93 -2.61 17.68
C SER A 187 -3.67 -3.70 18.44
N VAL A 188 -3.30 -4.95 18.20
CA VAL A 188 -3.82 -6.10 18.94
C VAL A 188 -3.43 -5.90 20.41
N PRO A 189 -4.38 -5.91 21.37
CA PRO A 189 -4.02 -5.92 22.77
C PRO A 189 -3.19 -7.18 23.04
N LYS A 190 -1.98 -7.01 23.57
CA LYS A 190 -1.16 -8.13 24.04
C LYS A 190 -1.91 -8.73 25.23
N GLY A 191 -2.45 -9.94 25.04
CA GLY A 191 -3.07 -10.70 26.11
C GLY A 191 -2.08 -10.87 27.26
N VAL A 192 -2.58 -10.63 28.48
CA VAL A 192 -1.95 -10.90 29.77
C VAL A 192 -1.91 -12.40 30.01
#